data_AF-D9CIA7-F1
#
_entry.id   AF-D9CIA7-F1
#
_cell.length_a   1.000
_cell.length_b   1.000
_cell.length_c   1.000
_cell.angle_alpha   90.00
_cell.angle_beta   90.00
_cell.angle_gamma   90.00
#
_symmetry.space_group_name_H-M   'P 1'
#
loop_
_entity.id
_entity.type
_entity.pdbx_description
1 polymer ?
#
loop_
_entity_poly.entity_id
_entity_poly.type
_entity_poly.pdbx_seq_one_letter_code
_entity_poly.pdbx_strand_id
1 'polypeptide(L)'
;MCYFRAGTSENWRPDFKQFREFDLGANLPMWKGERWLDIRQRSVWTVMQKRIKLASQRGCDAIDPDNVDGYDNERGGGFRRPLSKADAITYVRKLSREAKRYGMSTGLKNAADVIKSLHDDIHFAVNEECAQLGECDVYQNFVAPKDNRVPKPVFHI
;
A
#
# COMPACT_ATOMS: atom_id res chain seq x y z
N MET A 1 -14.74 -2.61 2.58
CA MET A 1 -13.33 -2.32 2.25
C MET A 1 -13.24 -1.87 0.80
N CYS A 2 -12.50 -0.81 0.52
CA CYS A 2 -12.36 -0.24 -0.83
C CYS A 2 -10.90 -0.28 -1.27
N TYR A 3 -10.67 -1.07 -2.33
CA TYR A 3 -9.38 -1.25 -2.98
C TYR A 3 -9.03 -0.04 -3.86
N PHE A 4 -7.76 0.35 -3.84
CA PHE A 4 -7.16 1.17 -4.90
C PHE A 4 -5.64 0.99 -4.91
N ARG A 5 -5.01 1.21 -6.06
CA ARG A 5 -3.55 1.19 -6.15
C ARG A 5 -2.96 2.46 -5.54
N ALA A 6 -2.11 2.30 -4.54
CA ALA A 6 -1.50 3.40 -3.81
C ALA A 6 -0.04 3.65 -4.21
N GLY A 7 0.69 2.62 -4.65
CA GLY A 7 2.07 2.76 -5.12
C GLY A 7 2.26 2.66 -6.62
N THR A 8 1.20 2.55 -7.41
CA THR A 8 1.26 2.59 -8.88
C THR A 8 0.21 3.52 -9.46
N SER A 9 0.52 4.06 -10.65
CA SER A 9 -0.37 4.84 -11.49
C SER A 9 -1.03 3.92 -12.51
N GLU A 10 -2.28 4.21 -12.84
CA GLU A 10 -3.09 3.43 -13.77
C GLU A 10 -3.62 4.39 -14.84
N ASN A 11 -3.12 4.30 -16.08
CA ASN A 11 -3.43 5.30 -17.11
C ASN A 11 -4.91 5.35 -17.54
N TRP A 12 -5.70 4.35 -17.14
CA TRP A 12 -7.14 4.29 -17.35
C TRP A 12 -7.97 4.92 -16.21
N ARG A 13 -7.35 5.33 -15.10
CA ARG A 13 -8.07 6.00 -14.00
C ARG A 13 -8.34 7.46 -14.35
N PRO A 14 -9.50 8.01 -13.96
CA PRO A 14 -9.88 9.38 -14.30
C PRO A 14 -8.96 10.44 -13.68
N ASP A 15 -8.22 10.09 -12.61
CA ASP A 15 -7.27 10.98 -11.94
C ASP A 15 -5.83 10.85 -12.44
N PHE A 16 -5.55 9.99 -13.44
CA PHE A 16 -4.19 9.75 -13.92
C PHE A 16 -3.44 11.02 -14.35
N LYS A 17 -4.15 11.97 -15.00
CA LYS A 17 -3.59 13.25 -15.45
C LYS A 17 -3.08 14.15 -14.31
N GLN A 18 -3.32 13.79 -13.05
CA GLN A 18 -2.80 14.51 -11.88
C GLN A 18 -1.37 14.10 -11.52
N PHE A 19 -0.89 12.95 -12.00
CA PHE A 19 0.50 12.55 -11.87
C PHE A 19 1.37 13.25 -12.92
N ARG A 20 2.58 13.61 -12.53
CA ARG A 20 3.59 14.25 -13.39
C ARG A 20 4.63 13.21 -13.79
N GLU A 21 5.37 13.44 -14.87
CA GLU A 21 6.39 12.47 -15.32
C GLU A 21 7.42 12.10 -14.24
N PHE A 22 7.81 13.05 -13.36
CA PHE A 22 8.73 12.76 -12.27
C PHE A 22 8.13 11.92 -11.13
N ASP A 23 6.81 11.76 -11.09
CA ASP A 23 6.14 10.84 -10.16
C ASP A 23 6.25 9.39 -10.64
N LEU A 24 6.57 9.16 -11.92
CA LEU A 24 6.40 7.87 -12.58
C LEU A 24 7.74 7.13 -12.72
N GLY A 25 7.79 5.91 -12.20
CA GLY A 25 8.93 5.00 -12.28
C GLY A 25 8.82 4.02 -13.45
N ALA A 26 9.34 2.82 -13.24
CA ALA A 26 9.29 1.71 -14.19
C ALA A 26 7.84 1.24 -14.44
N ASN A 27 7.62 0.68 -15.64
CA ASN A 27 6.37 0.00 -15.98
C ASN A 27 6.24 -1.31 -15.20
N LEU A 28 5.02 -1.71 -14.86
CA LEU A 28 4.75 -3.05 -14.36
C LEU A 28 4.51 -3.99 -15.56
N PRO A 29 5.33 -5.04 -15.78
CA PRO A 29 5.27 -5.85 -16.99
C PRO A 29 3.92 -6.53 -17.23
N MET A 30 3.26 -6.94 -16.15
CA MET A 30 2.00 -7.68 -16.21
C MET A 30 0.77 -6.79 -16.48
N TRP A 31 0.91 -5.46 -16.38
CA TRP A 31 -0.21 -4.53 -16.42
C TRP A 31 0.08 -3.34 -17.33
N LYS A 32 -0.37 -3.45 -18.59
CA LYS A 32 -0.14 -2.41 -19.61
C LYS A 32 -0.72 -1.06 -19.18
N GLY A 33 0.11 -0.03 -19.13
CA GLY A 33 -0.30 1.32 -18.74
C GLY A 33 -0.15 1.59 -17.24
N GLU A 34 0.41 0.65 -16.49
CA GLU A 34 0.72 0.81 -15.08
C GLU A 34 2.20 1.11 -14.84
N ARG A 35 2.48 2.09 -13.97
CA ARG A 35 3.84 2.50 -13.60
C ARG A 35 3.95 2.69 -12.09
N TRP A 36 5.09 2.33 -11.51
CA TRP A 36 5.42 2.64 -10.12
C TRP A 36 5.31 4.15 -9.85
N LEU A 37 4.84 4.51 -8.66
CA LEU A 37 4.76 5.89 -8.19
C LEU A 37 5.89 6.18 -7.20
N ASP A 38 6.49 7.37 -7.31
CA ASP A 38 7.39 7.87 -6.28
C ASP A 38 6.54 8.32 -5.08
N ILE A 39 6.28 7.39 -4.16
CA ILE A 39 5.45 7.56 -2.95
C ILE A 39 5.94 8.66 -1.99
N ARG A 40 7.13 9.22 -2.25
CA ARG A 40 7.72 10.33 -1.49
C ARG A 40 7.21 11.69 -1.98
N GLN A 41 6.68 11.75 -3.21
CA GLN A 41 6.26 12.98 -3.85
C GLN A 41 4.95 13.53 -3.27
N ARG A 42 4.87 14.86 -3.16
CA ARG A 42 3.67 15.55 -2.69
C ARG A 42 2.50 15.42 -3.67
N SER A 43 2.77 15.38 -4.97
CA SER A 43 1.79 15.15 -6.05
C SER A 43 1.09 13.80 -5.85
N VAL A 44 1.87 12.73 -5.68
CA VAL A 44 1.36 11.38 -5.39
C VAL A 44 0.50 11.38 -4.13
N TRP A 45 1.01 11.97 -3.05
CA TRP A 45 0.25 12.08 -1.79
C TRP A 45 -1.09 12.80 -1.97
N THR A 46 -1.11 13.89 -2.75
CA THR A 46 -2.33 14.68 -3.02
C THR A 46 -3.40 13.84 -3.72
N VAL A 47 -3.01 12.98 -4.67
CA VAL A 47 -3.93 12.06 -5.35
C VAL A 47 -4.48 11.02 -4.36
N MET A 48 -3.63 10.43 -3.53
CA MET A 48 -4.09 9.43 -2.56
C MET A 48 -5.03 10.01 -1.50
N GLN A 49 -4.81 11.23 -1.03
CA GLN A 49 -5.76 11.90 -0.15
C GLN A 49 -7.15 12.04 -0.79
N LYS A 50 -7.21 12.37 -2.09
CA LYS A 50 -8.47 12.45 -2.83
C LYS A 50 -9.12 11.07 -2.97
N ARG A 51 -8.34 10.02 -3.24
CA ARG A 51 -8.85 8.63 -3.31
C ARG A 51 -9.40 8.16 -1.96
N ILE A 52 -8.69 8.42 -0.85
CA ILE A 52 -9.14 8.10 0.52
C ILE A 52 -10.42 8.86 0.87
N LYS A 53 -10.47 10.18 0.58
CA LYS A 53 -11.68 10.97 0.79
C LYS A 53 -12.85 10.42 -0.02
N LEU A 54 -12.62 10.04 -1.28
CA LEU A 54 -13.65 9.44 -2.13
C LEU A 54 -14.14 8.10 -1.53
N ALA A 55 -13.25 7.25 -1.02
CA ALA A 55 -13.64 6.03 -0.32
C ALA A 55 -14.58 6.33 0.86
N SER A 56 -14.24 7.30 1.70
CA SER A 56 -15.14 7.74 2.78
C SER A 56 -16.49 8.24 2.27
N GLN A 57 -16.51 9.06 1.22
CA GLN A 57 -17.75 9.55 0.60
C GLN A 57 -18.62 8.44 0.01
N ARG A 58 -18.03 7.27 -0.30
CA ARG A 58 -18.73 6.07 -0.78
C ARG A 58 -19.14 5.13 0.35
N GLY A 59 -18.91 5.49 1.61
CA GLY A 59 -19.31 4.69 2.77
C GLY A 59 -18.37 3.50 3.04
N CYS A 60 -17.12 3.55 2.57
CA CYS A 60 -16.16 2.49 2.85
C CYS A 60 -15.76 2.48 4.34
N ASP A 61 -15.76 1.32 4.99
CA ASP A 61 -15.26 1.17 6.38
C ASP A 61 -13.74 1.05 6.48
N ALA A 62 -13.09 0.74 5.37
CA ALA A 62 -11.66 0.46 5.30
C ALA A 62 -11.10 0.71 3.90
N ILE A 63 -9.81 1.05 3.83
CA ILE A 63 -9.04 1.08 2.59
C ILE A 63 -8.12 -0.13 2.46
N ASP A 64 -7.95 -0.61 1.23
CA ASP A 64 -6.96 -1.62 0.85
C ASP A 64 -6.01 -1.02 -0.20
N PRO A 65 -4.95 -0.31 0.25
CA PRO A 65 -4.00 0.36 -0.62
C PRO A 65 -2.97 -0.62 -1.18
N ASP A 66 -3.02 -0.86 -2.50
CA ASP A 66 -2.15 -1.83 -3.18
C ASP A 66 -0.79 -1.24 -3.60
N ASN A 67 0.15 -2.13 -3.92
CA ASN A 67 1.47 -1.87 -4.48
C ASN A 67 2.35 -0.98 -3.60
N VAL A 68 2.28 -1.15 -2.27
CA VAL A 68 3.15 -0.41 -1.33
C VAL A 68 4.54 -1.04 -1.15
N ASP A 69 4.85 -2.04 -1.97
CA ASP A 69 6.04 -2.90 -2.00
C ASP A 69 7.01 -2.57 -3.15
N GLY A 70 6.91 -1.39 -3.75
CA GLY A 70 7.79 -0.99 -4.87
C GLY A 70 9.29 -1.00 -4.53
N TYR A 71 9.67 -0.98 -3.25
CA TYR A 71 11.07 -1.15 -2.82
C TYR A 71 11.63 -2.55 -3.07
N ASP A 72 10.77 -3.57 -3.14
CA ASP A 72 11.15 -4.97 -3.37
C ASP A 72 11.08 -5.36 -4.86
N ASN A 73 10.81 -4.37 -5.71
CA ASN A 73 10.71 -4.53 -7.15
C ASN A 73 11.96 -3.99 -7.86
N GLU A 74 12.08 -4.25 -9.17
CA GLU A 74 13.27 -3.91 -9.96
C GLU A 74 13.73 -2.46 -9.71
N ARG A 75 14.99 -2.32 -9.24
CA ARG A 75 15.64 -1.04 -8.89
C ARG A 75 14.82 -0.15 -7.94
N GLY A 76 14.02 -0.75 -7.06
CA GLY A 76 13.14 -0.05 -6.12
C GLY A 76 12.13 0.84 -6.85
N GLY A 77 11.43 0.29 -7.84
CA GLY A 77 10.41 0.98 -8.64
C GLY A 77 10.95 1.73 -9.85
N GLY A 78 12.23 1.53 -10.21
CA GLY A 78 12.85 2.15 -11.39
C GLY A 78 13.21 3.64 -11.23
N PHE A 79 13.27 4.15 -10.01
CA PHE A 79 13.64 5.54 -9.74
C PHE A 79 15.16 5.74 -9.66
N ARG A 80 15.64 6.94 -10.00
CA ARG A 80 17.06 7.30 -9.82
C ARG A 80 17.54 7.11 -8.38
N ARG A 81 16.68 7.43 -7.40
CA ARG A 81 16.85 7.04 -6.00
C ARG A 81 15.83 5.93 -5.71
N PRO A 82 16.26 4.65 -5.65
CA PRO A 82 15.38 3.51 -5.37
C PRO A 82 14.50 3.75 -4.14
N LEU A 83 13.26 3.24 -4.19
CA LEU A 83 12.41 3.18 -3.01
C LEU A 83 13.00 2.23 -1.98
N SER A 84 12.88 2.59 -0.71
CA SER A 84 13.32 1.78 0.43
C SER A 84 12.15 1.31 1.28
N LYS A 85 12.37 0.28 2.11
CA LYS A 85 11.41 -0.14 3.15
C LYS A 85 10.98 1.03 4.05
N ALA A 86 11.91 1.94 4.37
CA ALA A 86 11.62 3.12 5.17
C ALA A 86 10.67 4.11 4.46
N ASP A 87 10.80 4.26 3.13
CA ASP A 87 9.87 5.07 2.33
C ASP A 87 8.46 4.44 2.36
N ALA A 88 8.36 3.12 2.19
CA ALA A 88 7.08 2.40 2.26
C ALA A 88 6.43 2.47 3.64
N ILE A 89 7.18 2.22 4.72
CA ILE A 89 6.69 2.35 6.09
C ILE A 89 6.16 3.77 6.33
N THR A 90 6.91 4.79 5.94
CA THR A 90 6.49 6.19 6.07
C THR A 90 5.20 6.46 5.30
N TYR A 91 5.09 5.91 4.10
CA TYR A 91 3.94 6.09 3.24
C TYR A 91 2.68 5.39 3.75
N VAL A 92 2.76 4.12 4.16
CA VAL A 92 1.63 3.37 4.73
C VAL A 92 1.13 4.04 6.01
N ARG A 93 2.04 4.56 6.86
CA ARG A 93 1.65 5.36 8.03
C ARG A 93 0.88 6.61 7.66
N LYS A 94 1.25 7.30 6.58
CA LYS A 94 0.51 8.46 6.09
C LYS A 94 -0.87 8.07 5.59
N LEU A 95 -0.97 7.00 4.80
CA LEU A 95 -2.25 6.47 4.29
C LEU A 95 -3.19 6.11 5.46
N SER A 96 -2.69 5.37 6.44
CA SER A 96 -3.45 5.00 7.64
C SER A 96 -3.92 6.23 8.43
N ARG A 97 -3.02 7.18 8.70
CA ARG A 97 -3.38 8.42 9.40
C ARG A 97 -4.45 9.21 8.66
N GLU A 98 -4.41 9.27 7.33
CA GLU A 98 -5.42 9.96 6.55
C GLU A 98 -6.76 9.20 6.57
N ALA A 99 -6.75 7.88 6.39
CA ALA A 99 -7.96 7.05 6.48
C ALA A 99 -8.64 7.18 7.85
N LYS A 100 -7.85 7.21 8.94
CA LYS A 100 -8.33 7.41 10.31
C LYS A 100 -9.09 8.73 10.50
N ARG A 101 -8.73 9.81 9.78
CA ARG A 101 -9.47 11.09 9.83
C ARG A 101 -10.90 10.97 9.33
N TYR A 102 -11.18 9.93 8.54
CA TYR A 102 -12.50 9.60 8.02
C TYR A 102 -13.16 8.42 8.75
N GLY A 103 -12.59 7.96 9.88
CA GLY A 103 -13.09 6.81 10.62
C GLY A 103 -12.86 5.46 9.94
N MET A 104 -12.00 5.39 8.91
CA MET A 104 -11.76 4.16 8.16
C MET A 104 -10.55 3.39 8.69
N SER A 105 -10.63 2.07 8.65
CA SER A 105 -9.50 1.16 8.87
C SER A 105 -8.55 1.11 7.66
N THR A 106 -7.37 0.51 7.81
CA THR A 106 -6.36 0.41 6.74
C THR A 106 -5.68 -0.95 6.74
N GLY A 107 -5.59 -1.56 5.56
CA GLY A 107 -4.85 -2.80 5.32
C GLY A 107 -3.39 -2.59 4.92
N LEU A 108 -2.59 -3.65 5.04
CA LEU A 108 -1.31 -3.81 4.35
C LEU A 108 -1.44 -4.92 3.30
N LYS A 109 -1.35 -4.57 2.03
CA LYS A 109 -1.37 -5.51 0.91
C LYS A 109 0.05 -6.02 0.63
N ASN A 110 0.25 -7.33 0.68
CA ASN A 110 1.55 -8.00 0.57
C ASN A 110 2.58 -7.36 1.52
N ALA A 111 3.71 -6.86 1.01
CA ALA A 111 4.72 -6.07 1.75
C ALA A 111 5.03 -6.63 3.16
N ALA A 112 5.10 -7.96 3.27
CA ALA A 112 4.94 -8.62 4.55
C ALA A 112 6.15 -8.43 5.49
N ASP A 113 7.31 -8.19 4.91
CA ASP A 113 8.56 -7.91 5.61
C ASP A 113 8.56 -6.58 6.38
N VAL A 114 7.66 -5.63 6.04
CA VAL A 114 7.47 -4.37 6.81
C VAL A 114 6.31 -4.44 7.81
N ILE A 115 5.58 -5.55 7.88
CA ILE A 115 4.37 -5.69 8.72
C ILE A 115 4.64 -5.42 10.20
N LYS A 116 5.80 -5.88 10.72
CA LYS A 116 6.18 -5.71 12.12
C LYS A 116 6.31 -4.23 12.51
N SER A 117 6.86 -3.41 11.60
CA SER A 117 7.04 -1.97 11.79
C SER A 117 5.74 -1.18 11.64
N LEU A 118 4.75 -1.75 10.97
CA LEU A 118 3.46 -1.12 10.67
C LEU A 118 2.32 -1.64 11.53
N HIS A 119 2.57 -2.64 12.40
CA HIS A 119 1.54 -3.32 13.15
C HIS A 119 0.53 -2.35 13.78
N ASP A 120 0.99 -1.32 14.50
CA ASP A 120 0.10 -0.41 15.23
C ASP A 120 -0.58 0.64 14.33
N ASP A 121 -0.13 0.77 13.09
CA ASP A 121 -0.68 1.68 12.09
C ASP A 121 -1.76 1.00 11.24
N ILE A 122 -1.73 -0.31 11.05
CA ILE A 122 -2.67 -1.05 10.18
C ILE A 122 -3.66 -1.89 10.99
N HIS A 123 -4.75 -2.31 10.39
CA HIS A 123 -5.86 -3.02 11.06
C HIS A 123 -6.01 -4.47 10.59
N PHE A 124 -5.54 -4.77 9.39
CA PHE A 124 -5.54 -6.10 8.78
C PHE A 124 -4.40 -6.19 7.76
N ALA A 125 -4.11 -7.40 7.30
CA ALA A 125 -3.27 -7.63 6.13
C ALA A 125 -4.10 -8.27 5.02
N VAL A 126 -3.73 -7.99 3.77
CA VAL A 126 -4.24 -8.71 2.59
C VAL A 126 -3.04 -9.37 1.95
N ASN A 127 -3.10 -10.68 1.73
CA ASN A 127 -2.01 -11.44 1.15
C ASN A 127 -2.49 -12.16 -0.10
N GLU A 128 -1.65 -12.17 -1.13
CA GLU A 128 -1.77 -13.05 -2.28
C GLU A 128 -0.72 -14.17 -2.17
N GLU A 129 -1.14 -15.41 -2.40
CA GLU A 129 -0.26 -16.55 -2.71
C GLU A 129 0.74 -17.00 -1.62
N CYS A 130 0.63 -16.58 -0.36
CA CYS A 130 1.62 -17.02 0.65
C CYS A 130 1.68 -18.55 0.80
N ALA A 131 0.55 -19.25 0.60
CA ALA A 131 0.51 -20.71 0.67
C ALA A 131 1.26 -21.36 -0.50
N GLN A 132 1.17 -20.75 -1.69
CA GLN A 132 1.88 -21.21 -2.89
C GLN A 132 3.37 -20.92 -2.81
N LEU A 133 3.76 -19.76 -2.25
CA LEU A 133 5.15 -19.32 -2.17
C LEU A 133 5.86 -19.78 -0.88
N GLY A 134 5.14 -20.36 0.09
CA GLY A 134 5.71 -20.80 1.37
C GLY A 134 6.04 -19.64 2.31
N GLU A 135 5.31 -18.53 2.20
CA GLU A 135 5.60 -17.26 2.89
C GLU A 135 4.64 -16.95 4.04
N CYS A 136 3.66 -17.82 4.34
CA CYS A 136 2.60 -17.50 5.31
C CYS A 136 3.11 -17.23 6.74
N ASP A 137 4.28 -17.76 7.10
CA ASP A 137 4.87 -17.63 8.44
C ASP A 137 5.13 -16.18 8.85
N VAL A 138 5.41 -15.30 7.89
CA VAL A 138 5.62 -13.86 8.17
C VAL A 138 4.40 -13.22 8.84
N TYR A 139 3.19 -13.70 8.49
CA TYR A 139 1.92 -13.18 9.00
C TYR A 139 1.56 -13.73 10.38
N GLN A 140 2.27 -14.75 10.90
CA GLN A 140 2.08 -15.24 12.28
C GLN A 140 2.29 -14.13 13.31
N ASN A 141 3.23 -13.21 13.04
CA ASN A 141 3.50 -12.05 13.88
C ASN A 141 2.33 -11.05 13.94
N PHE A 142 1.31 -11.23 13.09
CA PHE A 142 0.16 -10.36 12.98
C PHE A 142 -1.10 -11.03 13.53
N VAL A 143 -1.31 -12.32 13.25
CA VAL A 143 -2.44 -13.10 13.81
C VAL A 143 -2.20 -13.60 15.23
N ALA A 144 -0.95 -13.75 15.66
CA ALA A 144 -0.56 -14.21 16.99
C ALA A 144 0.74 -13.53 17.47
N PRO A 145 0.76 -12.18 17.61
CA PRO A 145 1.94 -11.44 18.05
C PRO A 145 2.41 -11.90 19.44
N LYS A 146 3.73 -12.14 19.58
CA LYS A 146 4.35 -12.58 20.85
C LYS A 146 4.62 -11.44 21.85
N ASP A 147 4.36 -10.20 21.47
CA ASP A 147 4.71 -8.98 22.21
C ASP A 147 3.48 -8.25 22.79
N ASN A 148 2.45 -9.01 23.21
CA ASN A 148 1.19 -8.53 23.79
C ASN A 148 0.37 -7.58 22.91
N ARG A 149 0.72 -7.42 21.63
CA ARG A 149 -0.09 -6.66 20.70
C ARG A 149 -1.39 -7.39 20.37
N VAL A 150 -2.40 -6.64 19.95
CA VAL A 150 -3.70 -7.22 19.61
C VAL A 150 -3.57 -8.03 18.31
N PRO A 151 -4.00 -9.30 18.27
CA PRO A 151 -4.13 -10.07 17.05
C PRO A 151 -4.92 -9.34 15.97
N LYS A 152 -4.45 -9.39 14.72
CA LYS A 152 -5.10 -8.76 13.57
C LYS A 152 -5.29 -9.77 12.44
N PRO A 153 -6.42 -9.69 11.70
CA PRO A 153 -6.75 -10.67 10.68
C PRO A 153 -5.90 -10.53 9.42
N VAL A 154 -5.74 -11.64 8.71
CA VAL A 154 -5.13 -11.72 7.37
C VAL A 154 -6.21 -12.19 6.41
N PHE A 155 -6.54 -11.38 5.41
CA PHE A 155 -7.40 -11.78 4.30
C PHE A 155 -6.51 -12.38 3.21
N HIS A 156 -6.48 -13.71 3.13
CA HIS A 156 -5.65 -14.46 2.18
C HIS A 156 -6.42 -14.74 0.88
N ILE A 157 -5.73 -14.58 -0.25
CA ILE A 157 -6.18 -14.84 -1.62
C ILE A 157 -5.28 -15.91 -2.22
#